data_AF-A0A951LSJ4-F1
#
_entry.id   AF-A0A951LSJ4-F1
#
_cell.length_a   1.000
_cell.length_b   1.000
_cell.length_c   1.000
_cell.angle_alpha   90.00
_cell.angle_beta   90.00
_cell.angle_gamma   90.00
#
_symmetry.space_group_name_H-M   'P 1'
#
loop_
_entity.id
_entity.type
_entity.pdbx_description
1 polymer ?
#
loop_
_entity_poly.entity_id
_entity_poly.type
_entity_poly.pdbx_seq_one_letter_code
_entity_poly.pdbx_strand_id
1 'polypeptide(L)' 'MGTKRRIRHLDEVGESYTQHFGAAAGFGLRMIGGGLACLVHALCPWLFETTGSRTVSGLNATLCKRADKPNWERHPII' A
#
# COMPACT_ATOMS: atom_id res chain seq x y z
N MET A 1 -4.34 24.07 18.52
CA MET A 1 -4.50 23.32 17.25
C MET A 1 -4.13 21.87 17.49
N GLY A 2 -5.13 21.02 17.80
CA GLY A 2 -4.91 19.64 18.21
C GLY A 2 -5.03 18.65 17.05
N THR A 3 -3.92 17.97 16.73
CA THR A 3 -3.86 16.86 15.78
C THR A 3 -4.50 15.61 16.40
N LYS A 4 -5.82 15.45 16.27
CA LYS A 4 -6.53 14.19 16.59
C LYS A 4 -7.54 13.90 15.48
N ARG A 5 -7.13 13.23 14.40
CA ARG A 5 -8.06 12.92 13.29
C ARG A 5 -7.94 11.52 12.69
N ARG A 6 -7.62 10.49 13.48
CA ARG A 6 -7.82 9.08 13.05
C ARG A 6 -7.86 7.99 14.13
N ILE A 7 -7.94 8.36 15.41
CA ILE A 7 -8.17 7.37 16.49
C ILE A 7 -9.51 7.65 17.20
N ARG A 8 -10.02 8.89 17.18
CA ARG A 8 -11.20 9.30 17.96
C ARG A 8 -12.55 9.09 17.27
N HIS A 9 -12.57 8.59 16.03
CA HIS A 9 -13.78 8.22 15.30
C HIS A 9 -13.97 6.68 15.22
N LEU A 10 -13.09 5.91 15.89
CA LEU A 10 -13.13 4.44 15.90
C LEU A 10 -14.36 3.84 16.62
N ASP A 11 -15.17 4.66 17.31
CA ASP A 11 -16.36 4.18 18.03
C ASP A 11 -17.66 4.38 17.22
N GLU A 12 -17.64 5.15 16.13
CA GLU A 12 -18.87 5.70 15.55
C GLU A 12 -19.36 5.02 14.26
N VAL A 13 -18.61 4.04 13.70
CA VAL A 13 -18.91 3.52 12.34
C VAL A 13 -18.97 1.98 12.21
N GLY A 14 -18.53 1.19 13.20
CA GLY A 14 -18.72 -0.27 13.14
C GLY A 14 -17.99 -1.03 12.01
N GLU A 15 -17.06 -0.41 11.29
CA GLU A 15 -16.11 -1.13 10.42
C GLU A 15 -14.98 -1.72 11.27
N SER A 16 -14.74 -3.03 11.11
CA SER A 16 -13.86 -3.75 12.01
C SER A 16 -12.39 -3.28 11.86
N TYR A 17 -11.74 -2.94 12.98
CA TYR A 17 -10.28 -2.78 13.07
C TYR A 17 -9.54 -3.93 12.38
N THR A 18 -10.10 -5.14 12.42
CA THR A 18 -9.61 -6.34 11.75
C THR A 18 -9.54 -6.22 10.22
N GLN A 19 -10.46 -5.50 9.58
CA GLN A 19 -10.47 -5.32 8.12
C GLN A 19 -9.37 -4.35 7.68
N HIS A 20 -9.20 -3.24 8.40
CA HIS A 20 -8.07 -2.32 8.18
C HIS A 20 -6.73 -2.95 8.53
N PHE A 21 -6.65 -3.67 9.65
CA PHE A 21 -5.45 -4.40 10.05
C PHE A 21 -5.08 -5.45 9.01
N GLY A 22 -6.03 -6.27 8.54
CA GLY A 22 -5.78 -7.28 7.52
C GLY A 22 -5.31 -6.68 6.19
N ALA A 23 -5.94 -5.59 5.75
CA ALA A 23 -5.54 -4.90 4.52
C ALA A 23 -4.15 -4.25 4.63
N ALA A 24 -3.81 -3.65 5.78
CA ALA A 24 -2.51 -3.04 6.02
C ALA A 24 -1.40 -4.09 6.20
N ALA A 25 -1.65 -5.13 7.00
CA ALA A 25 -0.74 -6.24 7.22
C ALA A 25 -0.46 -6.99 5.92
N GLY A 26 -1.49 -7.29 5.11
CA GLY A 26 -1.32 -7.96 3.82
C GLY A 26 -0.55 -7.14 2.78
N PHE A 27 -0.62 -5.80 2.87
CA PHE A 27 0.21 -4.92 2.04
C PHE A 27 1.66 -4.91 2.51
N GLY A 28 1.89 -4.79 3.82
CA GLY A 28 3.23 -4.80 4.43
C GLY A 28 3.98 -6.13 4.22
N LEU A 29 3.31 -7.27 4.37
CA LEU A 29 3.92 -8.58 4.13
C LEU A 29 4.39 -8.75 2.68
N ARG A 30 3.63 -8.24 1.71
CA ARG A 30 4.05 -8.22 0.30
C ARG A 30 5.29 -7.35 0.09
N MET A 31 5.38 -6.20 0.75
CA MET A 31 6.59 -5.36 0.70
C MET A 31 7.82 -6.09 1.25
N ILE A 32 7.68 -6.73 2.41
CA ILE A 32 8.78 -7.50 3.03
C ILE A 32 9.21 -8.64 2.10
N GLY A 33 8.26 -9.43 1.57
CA GLY A 33 8.56 -10.52 0.66
C GLY A 33 9.26 -10.07 -0.62
N GLY A 34 8.80 -8.97 -1.24
CA GLY A 34 9.45 -8.37 -2.41
C GLY A 34 10.87 -7.86 -2.10
N GLY A 35 11.05 -7.22 -0.94
CA GLY A 35 12.36 -6.76 -0.48
C GLY A 35 13.33 -7.92 -0.24
N LEU A 36 12.89 -8.99 0.44
CA LEU A 36 13.69 -10.20 0.64
C LEU A 36 14.05 -10.85 -0.70
N ALA A 37 13.14 -10.90 -1.67
CA ALA A 37 13.42 -11.41 -3.00
C ALA A 37 14.51 -10.59 -3.71
N CYS A 38 14.50 -9.26 -3.59
CA CYS A 38 15.57 -8.40 -4.11
C CYS A 38 16.91 -8.65 -3.41
N LEU A 39 16.91 -8.84 -2.09
CA LEU A 39 18.14 -9.15 -1.33
C LEU A 39 18.73 -10.49 -1.75
N VAL A 40 17.89 -11.51 -1.91
CA VAL A 40 18.34 -12.82 -2.41
C VAL A 40 18.84 -12.72 -3.84
N HIS A 41 18.15 -11.96 -4.71
CA HIS A 41 18.60 -11.70 -6.08
C HIS A 41 19.97 -10.99 -6.12
N ALA A 42 20.22 -10.05 -5.20
CA ALA A 42 21.51 -9.38 -5.10
C ALA A 42 22.66 -10.34 -4.75
N LEU A 43 22.37 -11.43 -4.02
CA LEU A 43 23.34 -12.48 -3.70
C LEU A 43 23.44 -13.53 -4.82
N CYS A 44 22.30 -13.87 -5.43
CA CYS A 44 22.15 -14.90 -6.46
C CYS A 44 21.37 -14.30 -7.65
N PRO A 45 22.04 -13.67 -8.62
CA PRO A 45 21.39 -12.91 -9.69
C PRO A 45 20.49 -13.74 -10.61
N TRP A 46 20.62 -15.06 -10.62
CA TRP A 46 19.72 -15.96 -11.36
C TRP A 46 18.40 -16.26 -10.64
N LEU A 47 18.24 -15.87 -9.37
CA LEU A 47 17.06 -16.15 -8.56
C LEU A 47 16.21 -14.89 -8.42
N PHE A 48 14.88 -15.02 -8.48
CA PHE A 48 13.92 -13.92 -8.27
C PHE A 48 14.04 -12.71 -9.22
N GLU A 49 14.55 -12.94 -10.44
CA GLU A 49 14.87 -11.91 -11.45
C GLU A 49 13.75 -10.89 -11.72
N THR A 50 12.48 -11.32 -11.71
CA THR A 50 11.32 -10.44 -11.92
C THR A 50 10.47 -10.24 -10.67
N THR A 51 10.77 -10.92 -9.56
CA THR A 51 9.90 -10.97 -8.38
C THR A 51 9.82 -9.64 -7.66
N GLY A 52 10.96 -8.95 -7.51
CA GLY A 52 11.02 -7.61 -6.92
C GLY A 52 10.17 -6.60 -7.70
N SER A 53 10.46 -6.46 -9.00
CA SER A 53 9.76 -5.53 -9.90
C SER A 53 8.26 -5.80 -9.96
N ARG A 54 7.85 -7.07 -10.11
CA ARG A 54 6.42 -7.45 -10.12
C ARG A 54 5.72 -7.11 -8.80
N THR A 55 6.40 -7.28 -7.67
CA THR A 55 5.86 -6.95 -6.35
C THR A 55 5.63 -5.45 -6.21
N VAL A 56 6.62 -4.62 -6.58
CA VAL A 56 6.51 -3.16 -6.53
C VAL A 56 5.43 -2.66 -7.48
N SER A 57 5.36 -3.17 -8.73
CA SER A 57 4.32 -2.79 -9.69
C SER A 57 2.91 -3.11 -9.17
N GLY A 58 2.72 -4.28 -8.54
CA GLY A 58 1.43 -4.66 -7.95
C GLY A 58 1.03 -3.80 -6.74
N LEU A 59 1.99 -3.48 -5.88
CA LEU A 59 1.79 -2.58 -4.74
C LEU A 59 1.46 -1.16 -5.22
N ASN A 60 2.19 -0.65 -6.21
CA ASN A 60 1.95 0.65 -6.80
C ASN A 60 0.55 0.74 -7.45
N ALA A 61 0.16 -0.27 -8.23
CA ALA A 61 -1.19 -0.33 -8.81
C ALA A 61 -2.28 -0.34 -7.72
N THR A 62 -2.03 -1.02 -6.59
CA THR A 62 -2.94 -1.01 -5.44
C THR A 62 -3.05 0.37 -4.80
N LEU A 63 -1.93 1.10 -4.67
CA LEU A 63 -1.91 2.47 -4.16
C LEU A 63 -2.61 3.45 -5.12
N CYS A 64 -2.32 3.38 -6.42
CA CYS A 64 -2.97 4.23 -7.42
C CYS A 64 -4.49 4.03 -7.48
N LYS A 65 -4.98 2.80 -7.27
CA LYS A 65 -6.42 2.53 -7.17
C LYS A 65 -7.07 3.10 -5.91
N ARG A 66 -6.30 3.27 -4.83
CA ARG A 66 -6.77 3.80 -3.54
C ARG A 66 -6.59 5.32 -3.42
N ALA A 67 -5.62 5.88 -4.14
CA ALA A 67 -5.51 7.31 -4.31
C ALA A 67 -6.74 7.76 -5.09
N ASP A 68 -7.73 8.28 -4.37
CA ASP A 68 -8.90 8.93 -4.96
C ASP A 68 -8.44 9.85 -6.08
N LYS A 69 -9.20 9.88 -7.17
CA LYS A 69 -8.85 10.56 -8.43
C LYS A 69 -8.13 11.88 -8.17
N PRO A 70 -7.00 12.13 -8.84
CA PRO A 70 -6.26 13.36 -8.61
C PRO A 70 -7.18 14.56 -8.81
N ASN A 71 -7.11 15.52 -7.89
CA ASN A 71 -8.07 16.63 -7.73
C ASN A 71 -8.27 17.51 -9.00
N TRP A 72 -7.46 17.33 -10.04
CA TRP A 72 -7.66 17.98 -11.34
C TRP A 72 -8.86 17.42 -12.13
N GLU A 73 -9.42 16.26 -11.78
CA GLU A 73 -10.71 15.77 -12.33
C GLU A 73 -11.94 16.45 -11.69
N ARG A 74 -11.77 17.16 -10.56
CA ARG A 74 -12.90 17.78 -9.84
C ARG A 74 -13.27 19.18 -10.33
N HIS A 75 -12.36 19.87 -11.02
CA HIS A 75 -12.66 21.17 -11.66
C HIS A 75 -11.79 21.39 -12.90
N PRO A 76 -12.37 21.70 -14.07
CA PRO A 76 -11.58 22.22 -15.18
C PRO A 76 -11.03 23.59 -14.76
N ILE A 77 -9.71 23.71 -14.68
CA ILE A 77 -9.05 25.02 -14.75
C ILE A 77 -8.84 25.29 -16.24
N ILE A 78 -9.96 25.51 -16.95
CA ILE A 78 -10.24 26.39 -18.11
C ILE A 78 -11.67 26.13 -18.59
#